data_AF-A0A3M1WR67-F1
#
_entry.id   AF-A0A3M1WR67-F1
#
_cell.length_a   1.000
_cell.length_b   1.000
_cell.length_c   1.000
_cell.angle_alpha   90.00
_cell.angle_beta   90.00
_cell.angle_gamma   90.00
#
_symmetry.space_group_name_H-M   'P 1'
#
loop_
_entity.id
_entity.type
_entity.pdbx_description
1 polymer ?
#
loop_
_entity_poly.entity_id
_entity_poly.type
_entity_poly.pdbx_seq_one_letter_code
_entity_poly.pdbx_strand_id
1 'polypeptide(L)'
;MEVRRIEVKGYAKGTPIHLTVNEWYKARQLAQTYRLYVVWDPPNENPQLIRIQNPAMKLDHAKREVVASRFFEIPAEAVIVTGERV
;
A
#
# COMPACT_ATOMS: atom_id res chain seq x y z
N MET A 1 -1.90 14.86 -26.63
CA MET A 1 -2.79 14.21 -25.63
C MET A 1 -2.11 14.27 -24.28
N GLU A 2 -2.83 14.63 -23.21
CA GLU A 2 -2.30 14.66 -21.84
C GLU A 2 -2.31 13.24 -21.25
N VAL A 3 -1.15 12.70 -20.87
CA VAL A 3 -1.07 11.36 -20.26
C VAL A 3 -1.33 11.46 -18.77
N ARG A 4 -2.31 10.68 -18.27
CA ARG A 4 -2.63 10.55 -16.85
C ARG A 4 -2.26 9.16 -16.36
N ARG A 5 -1.42 9.09 -15.33
CA ARG A 5 -1.02 7.85 -14.68
C ARG A 5 -1.88 7.67 -13.43
N ILE A 6 -2.63 6.57 -13.37
CA ILE A 6 -3.62 6.35 -12.31
C ILE A 6 -3.23 5.09 -11.54
N GLU A 7 -3.02 5.26 -10.24
CA GLU A 7 -2.93 4.18 -9.26
C GLU A 7 -4.31 3.98 -8.64
N VAL A 8 -4.81 2.75 -8.61
CA VAL A 8 -6.13 2.43 -8.03
C VAL A 8 -5.94 1.49 -6.85
N LYS A 9 -6.56 1.81 -5.71
CA LYS A 9 -6.54 1.00 -4.50
C LYS A 9 -7.97 0.76 -4.01
N GLY A 10 -8.26 -0.47 -3.58
CA GLY A 10 -9.54 -0.86 -2.98
C GLY A 10 -9.36 -1.22 -1.51
N TYR A 11 -10.19 -0.66 -0.63
CA TYR A 11 -10.12 -0.87 0.81
C TYR A 11 -11.51 -0.86 1.44
N ALA A 12 -11.65 -1.51 2.61
CA ALA A 12 -12.82 -1.30 3.45
C ALA A 12 -12.78 0.12 4.04
N LYS A 13 -13.93 0.81 4.07
CA LYS A 13 -14.01 2.19 4.53
C LYS A 13 -13.47 2.34 5.96
N GLY A 14 -12.64 3.37 6.16
CA GLY A 14 -12.02 3.67 7.46
C GLY A 14 -10.71 2.92 7.74
N THR A 15 -10.33 1.95 6.90
CA THR A 15 -9.01 1.30 7.00
C THR A 15 -7.91 2.20 6.41
N PRO A 16 -6.68 2.19 6.97
CA PRO A 16 -5.55 2.85 6.34
C PRO A 16 -5.24 2.25 4.97
N ILE A 17 -5.08 3.11 3.97
CA ILE A 17 -4.56 2.69 2.67
C ILE A 17 -3.04 2.57 2.73
N HIS A 18 -2.47 1.64 1.98
CA HIS A 18 -1.04 1.44 1.90
C HIS A 18 -0.56 1.70 0.48
N LEU A 19 0.49 2.52 0.37
CA LEU A 19 1.30 2.61 -0.83
C LEU A 19 2.63 1.95 -0.53
N THR A 20 3.11 1.15 -1.47
CA THR A 20 4.49 0.67 -1.40
C THR A 20 5.46 1.83 -1.54
N VAL A 21 6.71 1.64 -1.11
CA VAL A 21 7.78 2.63 -1.27
C VAL A 21 7.92 3.07 -2.74
N ASN A 22 7.83 2.12 -3.67
CA ASN A 22 7.93 2.39 -5.11
C ASN A 22 6.74 3.21 -5.63
N GLU A 23 5.53 2.94 -5.17
CA GLU A 23 4.34 3.73 -5.54
C GLU A 23 4.44 5.16 -5.01
N TRP A 24 4.91 5.34 -3.76
CA TRP A 24 5.13 6.66 -3.18
C TRP A 24 6.19 7.46 -3.96
N TYR A 25 7.31 6.83 -4.32
CA TYR A 25 8.34 7.47 -5.12
C TYR A 25 7.88 7.82 -6.54
N LYS A 26 7.10 6.95 -7.20
CA LYS A 26 6.45 7.29 -8.48
C LYS A 26 5.52 8.48 -8.34
N ALA A 27 4.71 8.54 -7.28
CA ALA A 27 3.82 9.66 -7.02
C ALA A 27 4.60 10.99 -6.85
N ARG A 28 5.74 10.96 -6.13
CA ARG A 28 6.63 12.13 -6.00
C ARG A 28 7.22 12.54 -7.35
N GLN A 29 7.74 11.60 -8.14
CA GLN A 29 8.39 11.87 -9.41
C GLN A 29 7.43 12.42 -10.47
N LEU A 30 6.23 11.86 -10.57
CA LEU A 30 5.28 12.16 -11.63
C LEU A 30 4.31 13.30 -11.27
N ALA A 31 4.24 13.66 -9.98
CA ALA A 31 3.56 14.83 -9.45
C ALA A 31 2.16 15.06 -10.06
N GLN A 32 1.98 16.13 -10.83
CA GLN A 32 0.68 16.53 -11.38
C GLN A 32 0.10 15.54 -12.40
N THR A 33 0.94 14.68 -12.99
CA THR A 33 0.50 13.66 -13.95
C THR A 33 0.09 12.35 -13.27
N TYR A 34 0.31 12.23 -11.96
CA TYR A 34 -0.04 11.06 -11.16
C TYR A 34 -1.30 11.29 -10.33
N ARG A 35 -2.19 10.30 -10.33
CA ARG A 35 -3.44 10.30 -9.59
C ARG A 35 -3.57 9.02 -8.78
N LEU A 36 -3.95 9.15 -7.51
CA LEU A 36 -4.35 8.03 -6.65
C LEU A 36 -5.87 8.02 -6.55
N TYR A 37 -6.47 6.90 -6.93
CA TYR A 37 -7.90 6.64 -6.79
C TYR A 37 -8.10 5.60 -5.69
N VAL A 38 -8.89 5.94 -4.68
CA VAL A 38 -9.25 5.03 -3.59
C VAL A 38 -10.72 4.69 -3.72
N VAL A 39 -11.03 3.41 -3.84
CA VAL A 39 -12.40 2.89 -3.84
C VAL A 39 -12.67 2.28 -2.47
N TRP A 40 -13.58 2.88 -1.73
CA TRP A 40 -14.07 2.34 -0.46
C TRP A 40 -15.21 1.37 -0.70
N ASP A 41 -15.17 0.27 0.05
CA ASP A 41 -16.15 -0.83 0.00
C ASP A 41 -16.45 -1.28 -1.44
N PRO A 42 -15.42 -1.61 -2.26
CA PRO A 42 -15.58 -1.93 -3.68
C PRO A 42 -16.60 -3.03 -4.02
N PRO A 43 -16.75 -4.13 -3.25
CA PRO A 43 -17.74 -5.15 -3.55
C PRO A 43 -19.17 -4.79 -3.11
N ASN A 44 -19.38 -3.65 -2.43
CA ASN A 44 -20.71 -3.20 -2.00
C ASN A 44 -21.51 -2.65 -3.21
N GLU A 45 -22.84 -2.61 -3.09
CA GLU A 45 -23.74 -2.03 -4.08
C GLU A 45 -23.49 -0.53 -4.34
N ASN A 46 -22.92 0.18 -3.37
CA ASN A 46 -22.60 1.61 -3.50
C ASN A 46 -21.13 1.91 -3.12
N PRO A 47 -20.16 1.59 -3.99
CA PRO A 47 -18.75 1.86 -3.72
C PRO A 47 -18.45 3.36 -3.81
N GLN A 48 -17.63 3.87 -2.89
CA GLN A 48 -17.28 5.30 -2.85
C GLN A 48 -15.90 5.54 -3.45
N LEU A 49 -15.83 6.29 -4.56
CA LEU A 49 -14.58 6.66 -5.22
C LEU A 49 -14.05 8.03 -4.75
N ILE A 50 -12.81 8.05 -4.25
CA ILE A 50 -12.04 9.27 -3.94
C ILE A 50 -10.89 9.41 -4.93
N ARG A 51 -10.69 10.62 -5.48
CA ARG A 51 -9.66 10.91 -6.48
C ARG A 51 -8.71 11.98 -5.98
N ILE A 52 -7.41 11.69 -5.99
CA ILE A 52 -6.37 12.58 -5.47
C ILE A 52 -5.30 12.79 -6.55
N GLN A 53 -5.23 13.99 -7.11
CA GLN A 53 -4.13 14.41 -7.99
C GLN A 53 -2.92 14.88 -7.17
N ASN A 54 -1.73 14.46 -7.58
CA ASN A 54 -0.47 14.67 -6.87
C ASN A 54 -0.57 14.24 -5.39
N PRO A 55 -0.82 12.94 -5.13
CA PRO A 55 -1.04 12.42 -3.78
C PRO A 55 0.19 12.57 -2.91
N ALA A 56 1.40 12.54 -3.47
CA ALA A 56 2.62 12.80 -2.72
C ALA A 56 2.60 14.18 -2.07
N MET A 57 2.36 15.25 -2.84
CA MET A 57 2.25 16.61 -2.29
C MET A 57 1.10 16.75 -1.27
N LYS A 58 -0.05 16.10 -1.54
CA LYS A 58 -1.26 16.27 -0.73
C LYS A 58 -1.27 15.45 0.56
N LEU A 59 -0.58 14.32 0.60
CA LEU A 59 -0.62 13.37 1.71
C LEU A 59 0.72 13.21 2.44
N ASP A 60 1.77 13.94 2.03
CA ASP A 60 3.11 13.82 2.64
C ASP A 60 3.11 14.05 4.16
N HIS A 61 2.26 14.96 4.62
CA HIS A 61 2.08 15.32 6.03
C HIS A 61 1.39 14.21 6.85
N ALA A 62 0.66 13.31 6.20
CA ALA A 62 -0.13 12.25 6.85
C ALA A 62 0.51 10.87 6.70
N LYS A 63 1.54 10.72 5.85
CA LYS A 63 2.18 9.42 5.62
C LYS A 63 2.91 8.93 6.88
N ARG A 64 2.82 7.63 7.14
CA ARG A 64 3.64 6.93 8.12
C ARG A 64 4.32 5.76 7.43
N GLU A 65 5.63 5.63 7.60
CA GLU A 65 6.33 4.44 7.10
C GLU A 65 6.00 3.23 7.96
N VAL A 66 5.60 2.13 7.31
CA VAL A 66 5.32 0.86 7.94
C VAL A 66 6.25 -0.18 7.33
N VAL A 67 7.20 -0.68 8.11
CA VAL A 67 8.09 -1.77 7.70
C VAL A 67 7.45 -3.09 8.10
N ALA A 68 6.87 -3.81 7.14
CA ALA A 68 6.47 -5.20 7.37
C ALA A 68 7.73 -6.02 7.64
N SER A 69 7.77 -6.66 8.80
CA SER A 69 8.94 -7.36 9.34
C SER A 69 9.42 -8.46 8.38
N ARG A 70 10.72 -8.49 8.07
CA ARG A 70 11.35 -9.62 7.37
C ARG A 70 11.41 -10.79 8.35
N PHE A 71 10.76 -11.90 8.02
CA PHE A 71 10.90 -13.14 8.78
C PHE A 71 11.56 -14.21 7.92
N PHE A 72 12.40 -15.00 8.58
CA PHE A 72 12.87 -16.26 8.04
C PHE A 72 11.97 -17.35 8.58
N GLU A 73 11.41 -18.15 7.68
CA GLU A 73 10.67 -19.34 8.05
C GLU A 73 11.67 -20.46 8.35
N ILE A 74 11.61 -21.00 9.56
CA ILE A 74 12.42 -22.14 9.97
C ILE A 74 11.48 -23.35 10.07
N PRO A 75 11.70 -24.42 9.29
CA PRO A 75 10.86 -25.62 9.35
C PRO A 75 10.89 -26.25 10.74
N ALA A 76 9.73 -26.69 11.21
CA ALA A 76 9.62 -27.32 12.53
C ALA A 76 10.52 -28.56 12.62
N GLU A 77 10.65 -29.31 11.54
CA GLU A 77 11.50 -30.49 11.45
C GLU A 77 12.98 -30.14 11.65
N ALA A 78 13.44 -29.00 11.11
CA ALA A 78 14.80 -28.53 11.33
C ALA A 78 15.05 -28.20 12.80
N VAL A 79 14.07 -27.59 13.48
CA VAL A 79 14.13 -27.33 14.92
C VAL A 79 14.17 -28.65 15.71
N ILE A 80 13.36 -29.63 15.32
CA ILE A 80 13.29 -30.94 15.99
C ILE A 80 14.59 -31.74 15.81
N VAL A 81 15.18 -31.73 14.62
CA VAL A 81 16.42 -32.46 14.32
C VAL A 81 17.62 -31.82 15.03
N THR A 82 17.66 -30.50 15.13
CA THR A 82 18.81 -29.78 15.72
C THR A 82 18.72 -29.61 17.24
N GLY A 83 17.52 -29.61 17.84
CA GLY A 83 17.35 -29.37 19.27
C GLY A 83 17.78 -30.56 20.16
N GLU A 84 18.52 -30.28 21.24
CA GLU A 84 18.82 -31.26 22.29
C GLU A 84 17.63 -31.40 23.26
N ARG A 85 17.39 -32.61 23.77
CA ARG A 85 16.27 -32.91 24.68
C ARG A 85 16.77 -32.91 26.13
N VAL A 86 16.13 -32.11 26.98
CA VAL A 86 16.27 -32.09 28.45
C VAL A 86 15.02 -32.63 29.12
#